data_AF-A0A9R0V9V9-F1
#
_entry.id   AF-A0A9R0V9V9-F1
#
_cell.length_a   1.000
_cell.length_b   1.000
_cell.length_c   1.000
_cell.angle_alpha   90.00
_cell.angle_beta   90.00
_cell.angle_gamma   90.00
#
_symmetry.space_group_name_H-M   'P 1'
#
loop_
_entity.id
_entity.type
_entity.pdbx_description
1 polymer ?
#
loop_
_entity_poly.entity_id
_entity_poly.type
_entity_poly.pdbx_seq_one_letter_code
_entity_poly.pdbx_strand_id
1 'polypeptide(L)'
;MRSLSPLYSLLLLTGAAMAAADPWSTDCPSDTNYTRGGVFQANLDDLLSFLPAAASVAAGLAENTTGREPDEAYGLAHCRADVNASECRSCLDTSARDAAIKCPGQKKSTLFYEACLLRHSNVSFFGVADMSWLTGLCNAVNATQPELFKTQLGALMNNLSSRAASSPRLFAADTVDLTPFTKIYGMSQCTRDLAGDDCNRCLAVAVSYIPKFCDGREGGRVATRSCSIRYELYPFYNAQAAEAAMSPPAPPPPAVNGSDHSGPTG
;
A
#
# COMPACT_ATOMS: atom_id res chain seq x y z
N MET A 1 -55.99 -18.28 -34.41
CA MET A 1 -55.01 -17.19 -34.66
C MET A 1 -54.88 -16.34 -33.41
N ARG A 2 -53.73 -16.41 -32.73
CA ARG A 2 -53.12 -15.30 -31.97
C ARG A 2 -51.69 -15.73 -31.62
N SER A 3 -50.75 -15.14 -32.36
CA SER A 3 -49.31 -15.26 -32.17
C SER A 3 -48.90 -14.48 -30.93
N LEU A 4 -48.06 -15.06 -30.08
CA LEU A 4 -47.38 -14.38 -28.97
C LEU A 4 -45.88 -14.45 -29.25
N SER A 5 -45.29 -13.31 -29.63
CA SER A 5 -43.85 -13.13 -29.75
C SER A 5 -43.25 -12.81 -28.38
N PRO A 6 -42.12 -13.42 -27.97
CA PRO A 6 -41.42 -13.02 -26.75
C PRO A 6 -40.50 -11.83 -27.05
N LEU A 7 -40.70 -10.73 -26.34
CA LEU A 7 -39.76 -9.61 -26.29
C LEU A 7 -38.53 -10.05 -25.48
N TYR A 8 -37.37 -10.14 -26.14
CA TYR A 8 -36.07 -10.25 -25.48
C TYR A 8 -35.69 -8.86 -24.92
N SER A 9 -35.73 -8.71 -23.60
CA SER A 9 -35.17 -7.54 -22.93
C SER A 9 -33.64 -7.64 -22.91
N LEU A 10 -32.99 -6.73 -23.63
CA LEU A 10 -31.55 -6.54 -23.61
C LEU A 10 -31.16 -5.87 -22.27
N LEU A 11 -30.62 -6.61 -21.32
CA LEU A 11 -30.02 -6.00 -20.12
C LEU A 11 -28.69 -5.35 -20.51
N LEU A 12 -28.67 -4.01 -20.52
CA LEU A 12 -27.44 -3.24 -20.55
C LEU A 12 -26.76 -3.38 -19.19
N LEU A 13 -25.64 -4.11 -19.12
CA LEU A 13 -24.71 -4.03 -17.99
C LEU A 13 -24.11 -2.63 -17.99
N THR A 14 -24.71 -1.73 -17.21
CA THR A 14 -24.04 -0.52 -16.78
C THR A 14 -22.93 -0.96 -15.82
N GLY A 15 -21.68 -0.73 -16.20
CA GLY A 15 -20.54 -0.96 -15.31
C GLY A 15 -20.74 -0.12 -14.07
N ALA A 16 -21.05 -0.76 -12.94
CA ALA A 16 -21.00 -0.09 -11.67
C ALA A 16 -19.56 0.41 -11.49
N ALA A 17 -19.39 1.73 -11.38
CA ALA A 17 -18.18 2.27 -10.78
C ALA A 17 -18.03 1.55 -9.44
N MET A 18 -16.98 0.76 -9.27
CA MET A 18 -16.71 0.14 -7.98
C MET A 18 -16.64 1.29 -6.98
N ALA A 19 -17.62 1.36 -6.08
CA ALA A 19 -17.47 2.16 -4.89
C ALA A 19 -16.15 1.70 -4.27
N ALA A 20 -15.17 2.60 -4.22
CA ALA A 20 -13.90 2.28 -3.60
C ALA A 20 -14.20 1.85 -2.15
N ALA A 21 -13.69 0.68 -1.76
CA ALA A 21 -13.95 0.09 -0.46
C ALA A 21 -13.52 1.04 0.66
N ASP A 22 -14.23 1.06 1.79
CA ASP A 22 -13.83 1.82 2.97
C ASP A 22 -12.38 1.49 3.41
N PRO A 23 -11.66 2.44 4.05
CA PRO A 23 -10.36 2.15 4.63
C PRO A 23 -10.52 1.05 5.67
N TRP A 24 -9.61 0.08 5.65
CA TRP A 24 -9.61 -0.99 6.65
C TRP A 24 -9.07 -0.49 7.99
N SER A 25 -8.33 0.64 7.99
CA SER A 25 -7.95 1.35 9.21
C SER A 25 -7.72 2.83 8.95
N THR A 26 -7.99 3.65 9.96
CA THR A 26 -7.84 5.11 9.92
C THR A 26 -7.31 5.62 11.25
N ASP A 27 -6.26 6.42 11.19
CA ASP A 27 -5.70 7.15 12.33
C ASP A 27 -5.91 8.65 12.14
N CYS A 28 -6.58 9.27 13.12
CA CYS A 28 -6.86 10.71 13.15
C CYS A 28 -6.50 11.28 14.54
N PRO A 29 -5.21 11.44 14.89
CA PRO A 29 -4.84 11.95 16.20
C PRO A 29 -5.39 13.37 16.42
N SER A 30 -6.26 13.54 17.42
CA SER A 30 -6.91 14.83 17.74
C SER A 30 -6.05 15.79 18.55
N ASP A 31 -4.74 15.51 18.63
CA ASP A 31 -3.75 16.29 19.38
C ASP A 31 -3.41 17.62 18.70
N THR A 32 -3.72 17.75 17.41
CA THR A 32 -3.35 18.89 16.58
C THR A 32 -4.45 19.18 15.55
N ASN A 33 -5.33 20.15 15.86
CA ASN A 33 -6.38 20.59 14.95
C ASN A 33 -5.97 21.85 14.18
N TYR A 34 -6.42 21.99 12.93
CA TYR A 34 -6.30 23.23 12.16
C TYR A 34 -7.60 24.05 12.20
N THR A 35 -7.48 25.36 12.01
CA THR A 35 -8.63 26.25 11.86
C THR A 35 -9.28 26.01 10.50
N ARG A 36 -10.58 25.68 10.49
CA ARG A 36 -11.35 25.53 9.24
C ARG A 36 -11.33 26.84 8.42
N GLY A 37 -11.03 26.73 7.14
CA GLY A 37 -10.83 27.86 6.23
C GLY A 37 -9.49 28.58 6.41
N GLY A 38 -8.60 28.05 7.25
CA GLY A 38 -7.26 28.61 7.49
C GLY A 38 -6.23 28.21 6.43
N VAL A 39 -5.05 28.81 6.52
CA VAL A 39 -3.94 28.63 5.57
C VAL A 39 -3.46 27.18 5.51
N PHE A 40 -3.28 26.52 6.66
CA PHE A 40 -2.94 25.09 6.68
C PHE A 40 -3.96 24.22 5.93
N GLN A 41 -5.26 24.52 6.03
CA GLN A 41 -6.27 23.74 5.30
C GLN A 41 -6.08 23.88 3.79
N ALA A 42 -5.88 25.11 3.29
CA ALA A 42 -5.64 25.33 1.86
C ALA A 42 -4.37 24.58 1.38
N ASN A 43 -3.29 24.64 2.16
CA ASN A 43 -2.05 23.91 1.85
C ASN A 43 -2.27 22.39 1.85
N LEU A 44 -3.07 21.87 2.78
CA LEU A 44 -3.42 20.45 2.84
C LEU A 44 -4.30 20.04 1.65
N ASP A 45 -5.29 20.85 1.28
CA ASP A 45 -6.17 20.59 0.13
C ASP A 45 -5.34 20.53 -1.18
N ASP A 46 -4.42 21.47 -1.37
CA ASP A 46 -3.48 21.47 -2.51
C ASP A 46 -2.59 20.21 -2.51
N LEU A 47 -2.02 19.86 -1.35
CA LEU A 47 -1.21 18.65 -1.18
C LEU A 47 -1.99 17.37 -1.53
N LEU A 48 -3.20 17.21 -0.98
CA LEU A 48 -4.05 16.02 -1.19
C LEU A 48 -4.57 15.93 -2.64
N SER A 49 -4.72 17.05 -3.34
CA SER A 49 -5.06 17.07 -4.77
C SER A 49 -3.91 16.62 -5.68
N PHE A 50 -2.67 16.88 -5.27
CA PHE A 50 -1.46 16.58 -6.04
C PHE A 50 -1.01 15.13 -5.92
N LEU A 51 -0.96 14.62 -4.69
CA LEU A 51 -0.32 13.33 -4.36
C LEU A 51 -0.83 12.13 -5.18
N PRO A 52 -2.14 11.94 -5.41
CA PRO A 52 -2.65 10.78 -6.15
C PRO A 52 -2.09 10.70 -7.58
N ALA A 53 -2.05 11.83 -8.28
CA ALA A 53 -1.53 11.91 -9.65
C ALA A 53 -0.03 11.63 -9.68
N ALA A 54 0.72 12.28 -8.80
CA ALA A 54 2.17 12.13 -8.71
C ALA A 54 2.57 10.67 -8.44
N ALA A 55 1.93 10.02 -7.47
CA ALA A 55 2.25 8.64 -7.12
C ALA A 55 1.95 7.65 -8.26
N SER A 56 0.85 7.86 -8.99
CA SER A 56 0.42 6.95 -10.07
C SER A 56 1.44 6.84 -11.22
N VAL A 57 2.23 7.87 -11.46
CA VAL A 57 3.28 7.89 -12.50
C VAL A 57 4.69 7.63 -11.94
N ALA A 58 4.85 7.60 -10.61
CA ALA A 58 6.11 7.44 -9.91
C ALA A 58 6.21 6.09 -9.18
N ALA A 59 5.79 5.01 -9.85
CA ALA A 59 5.80 3.65 -9.30
C ALA A 59 5.11 3.53 -7.93
N GLY A 60 4.00 4.24 -7.74
CA GLY A 60 3.16 4.15 -6.55
C GLY A 60 3.74 4.84 -5.31
N LEU A 61 4.61 5.84 -5.47
CA LEU A 61 5.10 6.67 -4.36
C LEU A 61 5.12 8.14 -4.75
N ALA A 62 4.59 9.01 -3.91
CA ALA A 62 4.86 10.43 -3.97
C ALA A 62 4.93 11.02 -2.56
N GLU A 63 5.87 11.94 -2.37
CA GLU A 63 6.01 12.76 -1.19
C GLU A 63 5.99 14.22 -1.62
N ASN A 64 5.35 15.07 -0.83
CA ASN A 64 5.38 16.50 -1.10
C ASN A 64 5.17 17.31 0.18
N THR A 65 5.63 18.56 0.13
CA THR A 65 5.35 19.58 1.15
C THR A 65 4.70 20.77 0.45
N THR A 66 3.60 21.26 1.03
CA THR A 66 2.89 22.45 0.54
C THR A 66 2.83 23.49 1.65
N GLY A 67 3.01 24.77 1.31
CA GLY A 67 2.96 25.88 2.27
C GLY A 67 4.33 26.30 2.81
N ARG A 68 4.29 27.13 3.86
CA ARG A 68 5.47 27.67 4.58
C ARG A 68 5.11 27.85 6.05
N GLU A 69 6.13 28.00 6.89
CA GLU A 69 5.98 28.13 8.34
C GLU A 69 5.00 29.26 8.68
N PRO A 70 4.03 29.03 9.58
CA PRO A 70 3.79 27.83 10.42
C PRO A 70 2.77 26.81 9.86
N ASP A 71 2.42 26.92 8.58
CA ASP A 71 1.30 26.22 7.94
C ASP A 71 1.74 25.18 6.90
N GLU A 72 2.98 24.65 6.95
CA GLU A 72 3.38 23.57 6.05
C GLU A 72 2.57 22.29 6.30
N ALA A 73 2.09 21.69 5.20
CA ALA A 73 1.53 20.35 5.18
C ALA A 73 2.52 19.39 4.50
N TYR A 74 2.84 18.29 5.17
CA TYR A 74 3.68 17.20 4.67
C TYR A 74 2.80 16.01 4.33
N GLY A 75 3.03 15.37 3.18
CA GLY A 75 2.23 14.23 2.77
C GLY A 75 3.02 13.16 2.04
N LEU A 76 2.58 11.92 2.23
CA LEU A 76 3.09 10.72 1.59
C LEU A 76 1.92 9.89 1.08
N ALA A 77 1.94 9.59 -0.21
CA ALA A 77 1.02 8.69 -0.88
C ALA A 77 1.78 7.47 -1.37
N HIS A 78 1.34 6.28 -0.96
CA HIS A 78 2.05 5.06 -1.26
C HIS A 78 1.09 3.92 -1.61
N CYS A 79 1.27 3.31 -2.76
CA CYS A 79 0.51 2.16 -3.21
C CYS A 79 1.22 0.87 -2.86
N ARG A 80 0.46 -0.22 -2.81
CA ARG A 80 1.03 -1.56 -2.81
C ARG A 80 1.92 -1.76 -4.03
N ALA A 81 3.04 -2.45 -3.85
CA ALA A 81 4.02 -2.56 -4.93
C ALA A 81 3.55 -3.44 -6.09
N ASP A 82 2.53 -4.28 -5.87
CA ASP A 82 1.96 -5.23 -6.84
C ASP A 82 0.72 -4.70 -7.58
N VAL A 83 0.27 -3.47 -7.33
CA VAL A 83 -0.89 -2.86 -8.03
C VAL A 83 -0.45 -2.00 -9.22
N ASN A 84 -1.31 -1.90 -10.24
CA ASN A 84 -1.04 -1.09 -11.42
C ASN A 84 -1.33 0.41 -11.17
N ALA A 85 -0.86 1.27 -12.08
CA ALA A 85 -0.99 2.74 -11.96
C ALA A 85 -2.45 3.22 -11.83
N SER A 86 -3.40 2.59 -12.55
CA SER A 86 -4.81 2.97 -12.50
C SER A 86 -5.45 2.63 -11.16
N GLU A 87 -5.17 1.43 -10.65
CA GLU A 87 -5.65 0.99 -9.33
C GLU A 87 -5.04 1.84 -8.21
N CYS A 88 -3.73 2.08 -8.29
CA CYS A 88 -3.03 2.99 -7.39
C CYS A 88 -3.66 4.38 -7.36
N ARG A 89 -3.90 4.97 -8.53
CA ARG A 89 -4.52 6.29 -8.65
C ARG A 89 -5.92 6.32 -8.04
N SER A 90 -6.75 5.34 -8.39
CA SER A 90 -8.14 5.24 -7.89
C SER A 90 -8.19 5.09 -6.37
N CYS A 91 -7.27 4.31 -5.80
CA CYS A 91 -7.16 4.15 -4.36
C CYS A 91 -6.79 5.48 -3.69
N LEU A 92 -5.74 6.14 -4.16
CA LEU A 92 -5.25 7.40 -3.58
C LEU A 92 -6.24 8.57 -3.76
N ASP A 93 -6.93 8.67 -4.89
CA ASP A 93 -7.99 9.67 -5.09
C ASP A 93 -9.11 9.48 -4.05
N THR A 94 -9.44 8.23 -3.71
CA THR A 94 -10.41 7.93 -2.65
C THR A 94 -9.86 8.27 -1.27
N SER A 95 -8.65 7.82 -0.95
CA SER A 95 -8.01 8.13 0.33
C SER A 95 -7.87 9.63 0.57
N ALA A 96 -7.58 10.43 -0.47
CA ALA A 96 -7.47 11.88 -0.38
C ALA A 96 -8.82 12.55 -0.04
N ARG A 97 -9.91 12.13 -0.68
CA ARG A 97 -11.27 12.58 -0.32
C ARG A 97 -11.63 12.18 1.11
N ASP A 98 -11.32 10.94 1.47
CA ASP A 98 -11.70 10.38 2.76
C ASP A 98 -10.87 10.93 3.92
N ALA A 99 -9.65 11.43 3.68
CA ALA A 99 -8.87 12.12 4.70
C ALA A 99 -9.64 13.34 5.25
N ALA A 100 -10.30 14.10 4.39
CA ALA A 100 -11.12 15.25 4.79
C ALA A 100 -12.45 14.84 5.48
N ILE A 101 -13.06 13.74 5.03
CA ILE A 101 -14.36 13.27 5.52
C ILE A 101 -14.22 12.54 6.86
N LYS A 102 -13.24 11.64 6.98
CA LYS A 102 -13.05 10.75 8.13
C LYS A 102 -12.15 11.36 9.20
N CYS A 103 -11.22 12.27 8.86
CA CYS A 103 -10.39 13.02 9.81
C CYS A 103 -10.63 14.54 9.74
N PRO A 104 -11.87 15.03 9.95
CA PRO A 104 -12.18 16.45 9.76
C PRO A 104 -11.40 17.34 10.74
N GLY A 105 -10.74 18.37 10.21
CA GLY A 105 -10.01 19.36 11.01
C GLY A 105 -8.66 18.91 11.55
N GLN A 106 -8.20 17.71 11.20
CA GLN A 106 -6.97 17.11 11.75
C GLN A 106 -5.74 17.51 10.94
N LYS A 107 -4.71 18.00 11.64
CA LYS A 107 -3.39 18.27 11.04
C LYS A 107 -2.62 17.00 10.69
N LYS A 108 -3.01 15.87 11.27
CA LYS A 108 -2.39 14.56 11.05
C LYS A 108 -3.45 13.53 10.65
N SER A 109 -3.16 12.72 9.65
CA SER A 109 -3.94 11.51 9.41
C SER A 109 -3.10 10.41 8.78
N THR A 110 -3.55 9.17 8.94
CA THR A 110 -3.04 8.01 8.20
C THR A 110 -4.20 7.11 7.84
N LEU A 111 -4.47 6.94 6.54
CA LEU A 111 -5.55 6.10 6.03
C LEU A 111 -4.95 4.90 5.30
N PHE A 112 -5.35 3.70 5.74
CA PHE A 112 -4.96 2.45 5.14
C PHE A 112 -6.13 1.85 4.35
N TYR A 113 -5.89 1.68 3.05
CA TYR A 113 -6.77 0.98 2.11
C TYR A 113 -6.16 -0.34 1.69
N GLU A 114 -6.93 -1.12 0.93
CA GLU A 114 -6.49 -2.39 0.36
C GLU A 114 -5.25 -2.24 -0.53
N ALA A 115 -5.23 -1.20 -1.37
CA ALA A 115 -4.23 -0.99 -2.42
C ALA A 115 -3.27 0.18 -2.13
N CYS A 116 -3.50 0.96 -1.08
CA CYS A 116 -2.69 2.15 -0.80
C CYS A 116 -2.76 2.63 0.66
N LEU A 117 -1.83 3.52 0.98
CA LEU A 117 -1.68 4.28 2.20
C LEU A 117 -1.60 5.77 1.82
N LEU A 118 -2.33 6.61 2.56
CA LEU A 118 -2.17 8.06 2.49
C LEU A 118 -1.94 8.62 3.89
N ARG A 119 -0.88 9.41 4.05
CA ARG A 119 -0.51 10.03 5.32
C ARG A 119 -0.24 11.51 5.13
N HIS A 120 -0.77 12.34 6.04
CA HIS A 120 -0.41 13.76 6.13
C HIS A 120 -0.12 14.18 7.56
N SER A 121 0.63 15.28 7.71
CA SER A 121 1.06 15.84 8.99
C SER A 121 1.42 17.33 8.85
N ASN A 122 1.38 18.07 9.94
CA ASN A 122 1.96 19.42 10.05
C ASN A 122 3.44 19.42 10.49
N VAL A 123 4.01 18.23 10.68
CA VAL A 123 5.42 18.03 11.03
C VAL A 123 5.98 17.00 10.06
N SER A 124 7.19 17.26 9.54
CA SER A 124 7.88 16.32 8.65
C SER A 124 8.05 14.96 9.34
N PHE A 125 7.78 13.89 8.58
CA PHE A 125 7.95 12.51 9.02
C PHE A 125 8.78 11.67 8.02
N PHE A 126 9.25 12.29 6.93
CA PHE A 126 9.97 11.59 5.87
C PHE A 126 11.26 10.96 6.39
N GLY A 127 11.46 9.68 6.09
CA GLY A 127 12.66 8.94 6.45
C GLY A 127 12.73 8.54 7.92
N VAL A 128 11.65 8.71 8.68
CA VAL A 128 11.60 8.35 10.10
C VAL A 128 10.56 7.26 10.32
N ALA A 129 11.02 6.07 10.74
CA ALA A 129 10.13 4.97 11.06
C ALA A 129 9.24 5.30 12.28
N ASP A 130 7.92 5.34 12.04
CA ASP A 130 6.90 5.64 13.04
C ASP A 130 6.07 4.39 13.37
N MET A 131 6.40 3.80 14.52
CA MET A 131 5.72 2.65 15.09
C MET A 131 4.84 3.02 16.31
N SER A 132 4.57 4.32 16.51
CA SER A 132 3.82 4.81 17.68
C SER A 132 2.32 4.50 17.61
N TRP A 133 1.80 4.21 16.42
CA TRP A 133 0.46 3.70 16.21
C TRP A 133 0.52 2.31 15.59
N LEU A 134 -0.30 1.40 16.10
CA LEU A 134 -0.39 0.00 15.70
C LEU A 134 -1.87 -0.36 15.53
N THR A 135 -2.20 -0.97 14.41
CA THR A 135 -3.55 -1.38 14.08
C THR A 135 -3.54 -2.79 13.49
N GLY A 136 -4.65 -3.50 13.64
CA GLY A 136 -4.81 -4.83 13.07
C GLY A 136 -6.24 -5.10 12.64
N LEU A 137 -6.39 -5.87 11.57
CA LEU A 137 -7.66 -6.38 11.07
C LEU A 137 -7.51 -7.87 10.83
N CYS A 138 -8.34 -8.68 11.48
CA CYS A 138 -8.20 -10.13 11.43
C CYS A 138 -9.36 -10.77 10.71
N ASN A 139 -9.08 -11.90 10.06
CA ASN A 139 -10.13 -12.80 9.60
C ASN A 139 -10.89 -13.34 10.83
N ALA A 140 -12.21 -13.46 10.70
CA ALA A 140 -13.09 -13.98 11.75
C ALA A 140 -12.91 -15.49 11.98
N VAL A 141 -12.32 -16.20 11.01
CA VAL A 141 -12.10 -17.65 10.99
C VAL A 141 -10.74 -18.00 11.61
N ASN A 142 -10.73 -19.09 12.38
CA ASN A 142 -9.52 -19.65 12.95
C ASN A 142 -8.85 -20.62 11.99
N ALA A 143 -7.52 -20.65 12.00
CA ALA A 143 -6.77 -21.66 11.29
C ALA A 143 -7.09 -23.06 11.86
N THR A 144 -7.29 -24.04 10.96
CA THR A 144 -7.68 -25.41 11.35
C THR A 144 -6.55 -26.18 12.06
N GLN A 145 -5.29 -25.81 11.82
CA GLN A 145 -4.10 -26.40 12.46
C GLN A 145 -3.28 -25.30 13.17
N PRO A 146 -3.73 -24.80 14.34
CA PRO A 146 -3.21 -23.56 14.92
C PRO A 146 -1.69 -23.56 15.16
N GLU A 147 -1.13 -24.61 15.74
CA GLU A 147 0.30 -24.66 16.08
C GLU A 147 1.20 -24.72 14.84
N LEU A 148 0.83 -25.55 13.86
CA LEU A 148 1.55 -25.61 12.59
C LEU A 148 1.42 -24.29 11.83
N PHE A 149 0.21 -23.72 11.78
CA PHE A 149 -0.05 -22.44 11.15
C PHE A 149 0.78 -21.31 11.76
N LYS A 150 0.77 -21.18 13.09
CA LYS A 150 1.57 -20.17 13.81
C LYS A 150 3.06 -20.30 13.51
N THR A 151 3.57 -21.54 13.49
CA THR A 151 4.98 -21.83 13.18
C THR A 151 5.34 -21.41 11.74
N GLN A 152 4.56 -21.86 10.76
CA GLN A 152 4.78 -21.56 9.34
C GLN A 152 4.60 -20.07 9.03
N LEU A 153 3.57 -19.43 9.61
CA LEU A 153 3.32 -18.01 9.47
C LEU A 153 4.46 -17.18 10.05
N GLY A 154 4.93 -17.50 11.26
CA GLY A 154 6.04 -16.80 11.88
C GLY A 154 7.32 -16.86 11.03
N ALA A 155 7.65 -18.05 10.51
CA ALA A 155 8.80 -18.23 9.62
C ALA A 155 8.64 -17.43 8.30
N LEU A 156 7.46 -17.50 7.66
CA LEU A 156 7.16 -16.76 6.44
C LEU A 156 7.29 -15.26 6.66
N MET A 157 6.64 -14.71 7.68
CA MET A 157 6.61 -13.26 7.91
C MET A 157 7.98 -12.69 8.32
N ASN A 158 8.78 -13.45 9.07
CA ASN A 158 10.16 -13.06 9.37
C ASN A 158 11.02 -13.02 8.10
N ASN A 159 10.91 -14.03 7.24
CA ASN A 159 11.64 -14.05 5.96
C ASN A 159 11.22 -12.88 5.05
N LEU A 160 9.91 -12.63 4.93
CA LEU A 160 9.38 -11.52 4.15
C LEU A 160 9.82 -10.16 4.69
N SER A 161 9.94 -10.01 6.01
CA SER A 161 10.42 -8.77 6.63
C SER A 161 11.84 -8.43 6.16
N SER A 162 12.76 -9.40 6.21
CA SER A 162 14.14 -9.20 5.78
C SER A 162 14.28 -9.02 4.27
N ARG A 163 13.47 -9.74 3.47
CA ARG A 163 13.45 -9.58 2.01
C ARG A 163 12.88 -8.22 1.59
N ALA A 164 11.81 -7.76 2.22
CA ALA A 164 11.25 -6.45 1.96
C ALA A 164 12.29 -5.36 2.25
N ALA A 165 12.93 -5.41 3.43
CA ALA A 165 13.96 -4.45 3.83
C ALA A 165 15.17 -4.35 2.87
N SER A 166 15.43 -5.39 2.09
CA SER A 166 16.54 -5.45 1.12
C SER A 166 16.08 -5.29 -0.33
N SER A 167 14.79 -5.20 -0.61
CA SER A 167 14.27 -5.10 -1.97
C SER A 167 14.17 -3.65 -2.46
N PRO A 168 14.24 -3.41 -3.79
CA PRO A 168 14.22 -2.05 -4.35
C PRO A 168 12.97 -1.23 -4.03
N ARG A 169 11.85 -1.90 -3.74
CA ARG A 169 10.56 -1.26 -3.42
C ARG A 169 10.15 -1.39 -1.95
N LEU A 170 11.04 -1.85 -1.07
CA LEU A 170 10.74 -2.17 0.32
C LEU A 170 9.52 -3.08 0.50
N PHE A 171 9.41 -4.06 -0.38
CA PHE A 171 8.27 -4.95 -0.53
C PHE A 171 8.73 -6.39 -0.70
N ALA A 172 8.03 -7.33 -0.10
CA ALA A 172 8.16 -8.75 -0.41
C ALA A 172 6.82 -9.47 -0.25
N ALA A 173 6.58 -10.45 -1.10
CA ALA A 173 5.46 -11.37 -0.98
C ALA A 173 5.91 -12.79 -1.37
N ASP A 174 5.34 -13.79 -0.71
CA ASP A 174 5.63 -15.20 -0.99
C ASP A 174 4.53 -16.10 -0.42
N THR A 175 4.70 -17.40 -0.57
CA THR A 175 3.83 -18.43 0.00
C THR A 175 4.64 -19.50 0.72
N VAL A 176 4.02 -20.15 1.70
CA VAL A 176 4.54 -21.39 2.28
C VAL A 176 3.44 -22.44 2.33
N ASP A 177 3.79 -23.69 2.07
CA ASP A 177 2.86 -24.80 2.21
C ASP A 177 2.55 -25.03 3.71
N LEU A 178 1.25 -25.04 4.02
CA LEU A 178 0.73 -25.47 5.32
C LEU A 178 0.38 -26.97 5.28
N THR A 179 -0.24 -27.39 4.18
CA THR A 179 -0.54 -28.79 3.84
C THR A 179 -0.31 -28.98 2.34
N PRO A 180 -0.40 -30.21 1.80
CA PRO A 180 -0.31 -30.44 0.35
C PRO A 180 -1.36 -29.69 -0.49
N PHE A 181 -2.43 -29.17 0.12
CA PHE A 181 -3.54 -28.51 -0.55
C PHE A 181 -3.78 -27.07 -0.07
N THR A 182 -3.03 -26.60 0.91
CA THR A 182 -3.25 -25.29 1.54
C THR A 182 -1.94 -24.55 1.68
N LYS A 183 -1.93 -23.31 1.20
CA LYS A 183 -0.80 -22.39 1.32
C LYS A 183 -1.16 -21.22 2.23
N ILE A 184 -0.17 -20.71 2.93
CA ILE A 184 -0.24 -19.37 3.55
C ILE A 184 0.38 -18.41 2.55
N TYR A 185 -0.37 -17.37 2.18
CA TYR A 185 0.11 -16.24 1.39
C TYR A 185 0.51 -15.13 2.36
N GLY A 186 1.68 -14.54 2.16
CA GLY A 186 2.19 -13.45 3.00
C GLY A 186 2.72 -12.30 2.18
N MET A 187 2.61 -11.09 2.73
CA MET A 187 3.11 -9.84 2.14
C MET A 187 3.63 -8.93 3.26
N SER A 188 4.75 -8.27 3.01
CA SER A 188 5.37 -7.26 3.88
C SER A 188 5.75 -6.03 3.05
N GLN A 189 5.41 -4.84 3.52
CA GLN A 189 5.73 -3.59 2.82
C GLN A 189 6.03 -2.46 3.81
N CYS A 190 7.07 -1.68 3.52
CA CYS A 190 7.36 -0.41 4.20
C CYS A 190 7.05 0.77 3.28
N THR A 191 6.82 1.94 3.88
CA THR A 191 6.88 3.19 3.15
C THR A 191 8.29 3.40 2.61
N ARG A 192 8.38 3.82 1.35
CA ARG A 192 9.64 3.87 0.59
C ARG A 192 10.54 5.06 0.90
N ASP A 193 10.13 5.90 1.85
CA ASP A 193 10.95 6.94 2.46
C ASP A 193 11.98 6.39 3.46
N LEU A 194 11.81 5.15 3.92
CA LEU A 194 12.66 4.54 4.95
C LEU A 194 13.97 3.93 4.40
N ALA A 195 14.98 3.88 5.27
CA ALA A 195 16.14 3.01 5.09
C ALA A 195 15.78 1.53 5.36
N GLY A 196 16.56 0.61 4.79
CA GLY A 196 16.33 -0.83 4.91
C GLY A 196 16.28 -1.34 6.36
N ASP A 197 17.20 -0.90 7.21
CA ASP A 197 17.24 -1.31 8.63
C ASP A 197 15.99 -0.84 9.40
N ASP A 198 15.54 0.38 9.13
CA ASP A 198 14.32 0.94 9.71
C ASP A 198 13.06 0.22 9.21
N CYS A 199 13.06 -0.15 7.93
CA CYS A 199 12.02 -0.99 7.36
C CYS A 199 11.96 -2.37 8.05
N ASN A 200 13.09 -3.05 8.19
CA ASN A 200 13.15 -4.36 8.84
C ASN A 200 12.67 -4.29 10.29
N ARG A 201 13.10 -3.24 11.02
CA ARG A 201 12.67 -2.99 12.40
C ARG A 201 11.16 -2.75 12.49
N CYS A 202 10.61 -1.95 11.58
CA CYS A 202 9.17 -1.70 11.52
C CYS A 202 8.37 -2.99 11.28
N LEU A 203 8.78 -3.78 10.28
CA LEU A 203 8.10 -5.03 9.94
C LEU A 203 8.23 -6.06 11.07
N ALA A 204 9.38 -6.16 11.73
CA ALA A 204 9.55 -7.02 12.90
C ALA A 204 8.58 -6.66 14.04
N VAL A 205 8.34 -5.36 14.28
CA VAL A 205 7.31 -4.90 15.22
C VAL A 205 5.91 -5.29 14.75
N ALA A 206 5.57 -5.10 13.48
CA ALA A 206 4.26 -5.52 12.96
C ALA A 206 4.03 -7.04 13.13
N VAL A 207 5.06 -7.86 12.86
CA VAL A 207 5.03 -9.32 13.04
C VAL A 207 4.87 -9.70 14.51
N SER A 208 5.58 -9.04 15.43
CA SER A 208 5.48 -9.34 16.86
C SER A 208 4.09 -9.06 17.45
N TYR A 209 3.25 -8.28 16.76
CA TYR A 209 1.88 -7.96 17.17
C TYR A 209 0.82 -8.90 16.57
N ILE A 210 1.19 -9.84 15.69
CA ILE A 210 0.26 -10.86 15.18
C ILE A 210 -0.40 -11.64 16.33
N PRO A 211 0.31 -12.17 17.34
CA PRO A 211 -0.33 -12.89 18.44
C PRO A 211 -1.22 -12.02 19.34
N LYS A 212 -1.08 -10.69 19.26
CA LYS A 212 -1.93 -9.77 20.03
C LYS A 212 -3.23 -9.45 19.30
N PHE A 213 -3.16 -9.24 17.99
CA PHE A 213 -4.33 -8.88 17.19
C PHE A 213 -5.07 -10.10 16.63
N CYS A 214 -4.34 -11.03 16.03
CA CYS A 214 -4.88 -12.07 15.15
C CYS A 214 -4.41 -13.48 15.55
N ASP A 215 -4.27 -13.77 16.85
CA ASP A 215 -3.79 -15.07 17.32
C ASP A 215 -4.62 -16.24 16.77
N GLY A 216 -3.94 -17.16 16.07
CA GLY A 216 -4.57 -18.34 15.47
C GLY A 216 -5.61 -18.05 14.38
N ARG A 217 -5.74 -16.81 13.90
CA ARG A 217 -6.62 -16.46 12.78
C ARG A 217 -5.99 -16.85 11.46
N GLU A 218 -6.79 -17.36 10.53
CA GLU A 218 -6.29 -17.82 9.22
C GLU A 218 -5.83 -16.69 8.29
N GLY A 219 -6.21 -15.47 8.62
CA GLY A 219 -5.83 -14.26 7.90
C GLY A 219 -5.74 -13.06 8.84
N GLY A 220 -4.91 -12.09 8.48
CA GLY A 220 -4.69 -10.92 9.29
C GLY A 220 -3.87 -9.85 8.59
N ARG A 221 -4.12 -8.60 9.00
CA ARG A 221 -3.34 -7.42 8.67
C ARG A 221 -2.83 -6.81 9.96
N VAL A 222 -1.58 -6.36 9.96
CA VAL A 222 -1.03 -5.53 11.02
C VAL A 222 -0.26 -4.39 10.37
N ALA A 223 -0.46 -3.17 10.84
CA ALA A 223 0.28 -2.03 10.33
C ALA A 223 0.68 -1.07 11.44
N THR A 224 1.75 -0.35 11.14
CA THR A 224 2.14 0.91 11.79
C THR A 224 1.92 2.06 10.81
N ARG A 225 2.34 3.29 11.13
CA ARG A 225 2.29 4.37 10.13
C ARG A 225 3.36 4.26 9.03
N SER A 226 4.33 3.37 9.17
CA SER A 226 5.46 3.24 8.25
C SER A 226 5.60 1.87 7.60
N CYS A 227 4.85 0.86 8.03
CA CYS A 227 4.87 -0.46 7.40
C CYS A 227 3.58 -1.23 7.64
N SER A 228 3.34 -2.24 6.81
CA SER A 228 2.21 -3.14 6.94
C SER A 228 2.57 -4.55 6.53
N ILE A 229 1.88 -5.50 7.15
CA ILE A 229 1.92 -6.91 6.80
C ILE A 229 0.51 -7.42 6.54
N ARG A 230 0.39 -8.42 5.67
CA ARG A 230 -0.83 -9.19 5.49
C ARG A 230 -0.52 -10.65 5.25
N TYR A 231 -1.35 -11.52 5.81
CA TYR A 231 -1.37 -12.93 5.48
C TYR A 231 -2.80 -13.44 5.33
N GLU A 232 -3.00 -14.44 4.47
CA GLU A 232 -4.28 -15.11 4.22
C GLU A 232 -4.03 -16.54 3.74
N LEU A 233 -5.06 -17.41 3.76
CA LEU A 233 -5.03 -18.73 3.11
C LEU A 233 -5.46 -18.72 1.64
N TYR A 234 -5.75 -17.54 1.08
CA TYR A 234 -6.11 -17.34 -0.33
C TYR A 234 -5.20 -16.30 -1.00
N PRO A 235 -5.01 -16.36 -2.34
CA PRO A 235 -4.24 -15.34 -3.04
C PRO A 235 -4.89 -13.96 -2.94
N PHE A 236 -4.11 -12.94 -2.57
CA PHE A 236 -4.57 -11.54 -2.47
C PHE A 236 -3.64 -10.53 -3.17
N TYR A 237 -2.60 -11.00 -3.82
CA TYR A 237 -1.64 -10.18 -4.57
C TYR A 237 -1.42 -10.74 -5.97
N ASN A 238 -1.00 -9.88 -6.90
CA ASN A 238 -0.60 -10.33 -8.23
C ASN A 238 0.82 -10.89 -8.19
N ALA A 239 0.97 -12.21 -8.35
CA ALA A 239 2.28 -12.87 -8.21
C ALA A 239 3.34 -12.35 -9.18
N GLN A 240 2.97 -12.06 -10.44
CA GLN A 240 3.92 -11.54 -11.43
C GLN A 240 4.35 -10.11 -11.10
N ALA A 241 3.42 -9.25 -10.68
CA ALA A 241 3.71 -7.88 -10.29
C ALA A 241 4.52 -7.83 -8.98
N ALA A 242 4.22 -8.72 -8.03
CA ALA A 242 4.98 -8.87 -6.79
C ALA A 242 6.43 -9.28 -7.08
N GLU A 243 6.65 -10.26 -7.95
CA GLU A 243 8.00 -10.68 -8.37
C GLU A 243 8.78 -9.54 -9.05
N ALA A 244 8.10 -8.80 -9.94
CA ALA A 244 8.68 -7.62 -10.58
C ALA A 244 9.02 -6.52 -9.58
N ALA A 245 8.22 -6.35 -8.52
CA ALA A 245 8.47 -5.36 -7.47
C ALA A 245 9.65 -5.71 -6.56
N MET A 246 9.94 -6.99 -6.38
CA MET A 246 11.09 -7.48 -5.60
C MET A 246 12.39 -7.47 -6.41
N SER A 247 12.30 -7.48 -7.75
CA SER A 247 13.44 -7.57 -8.65
C SER A 247 14.15 -6.22 -8.84
N PRO A 248 15.49 -6.19 -8.96
CA PRO A 248 16.23 -4.99 -9.37
C PRO A 248 15.74 -4.44 -10.73
N PRO A 249 15.84 -3.12 -10.98
CA PRO A 249 15.61 -2.58 -12.30
C PRO A 249 16.54 -3.27 -13.32
N ALA A 250 16.01 -3.58 -14.50
CA ALA A 250 16.82 -4.15 -15.57
C ALA A 250 18.02 -3.22 -15.88
N PRO A 251 19.21 -3.78 -16.17
CA PRO A 251 20.35 -2.98 -16.58
C PRO A 251 20.01 -2.16 -17.84
N PRO A 252 20.54 -0.93 -17.97
CA PRO A 252 20.32 -0.13 -19.17
C PRO A 252 20.82 -0.89 -20.41
N PRO A 253 20.14 -0.75 -21.56
CA PRO A 253 20.59 -1.38 -22.80
C PRO A 253 22.02 -0.92 -23.14
N PRO A 254 22.87 -1.80 -23.70
CA PRO A 254 24.22 -1.43 -24.11
C PRO A 254 24.19 -0.23 -25.05
N ALA A 255 25.00 0.80 -24.77
CA ALA A 255 25.17 1.92 -25.68
C ALA A 255 25.69 1.38 -27.02
N VAL A 256 24.92 1.58 -28.09
CA VAL A 256 25.38 1.28 -29.46
C VAL A 256 26.45 2.30 -29.80
N ASN A 257 27.71 1.96 -29.59
CA ASN A 257 28.83 2.74 -30.11
C ASN A 257 28.84 2.60 -31.63
N GLY A 258 28.24 3.60 -32.30
CA GLY A 258 28.42 3.80 -33.73
C GLY A 258 29.84 4.26 -34.01
N SER A 259 30.72 3.32 -34.37
CA SER A 259 32.04 3.62 -34.93
C SER A 259 32.38 2.51 -35.92
N ASP A 260 32.13 2.76 -37.20
CA ASP A 260 33.07 2.50 -38.30
C ASP A 260 32.36 2.75 -39.64
N HIS A 261 32.45 3.99 -40.11
CA HIS A 261 32.34 4.31 -41.53
C HIS A 261 33.75 4.62 -42.04
N SER A 262 34.52 3.56 -42.24
CA SER A 262 35.70 3.57 -43.10
C SER A 262 35.23 3.49 -44.55
N GLY A 263 34.94 4.64 -45.14
CA GLY A 263 34.66 4.73 -46.58
C GLY A 263 35.93 4.42 -47.39
N PRO A 264 35.87 3.63 -48.47
CA PRO A 264 37.02 3.44 -49.34
C PRO A 264 37.26 4.67 -50.21
N THR A 265 38.53 4.96 -50.38
CA THR A 265 39.16 5.88 -51.34
C THR A 265 38.62 5.76 -52.76
N GLY A 266 38.36 6.91 -53.39
CA GLY A 266 38.19 7.10 -54.83
C GLY A 266 38.75 8.47 -55.22
#